data_AF-A0A552FL67-F1
#
_entry.id   AF-A0A552FL67-F1
#
_cell.length_a   1.000
_cell.length_b   1.000
_cell.length_c   1.000
_cell.angle_alpha   90.00
_cell.angle_beta   90.00
_cell.angle_gamma   90.00
#
_symmetry.space_group_name_H-M   'P 1'
#
loop_
_entity.id
_entity.type
_entity.pdbx_description
1 polymer ?
#
loop_
_entity_poly.entity_id
_entity_poly.type
_entity_poly.pdbx_seq_one_letter_code
_entity_poly.pdbx_strand_id
1 'polypeptide(L)' 'MNEQLTQAYLNLINQLLTCNEGDEPQILQENQRLLDRGLIEIMIAVAQQYREAGRENEA' A
#
# COMPACT_ATOMS: atom_id res chain seq x y z
N MET A 1 16.88 -8.32 -4.41
CA MET A 1 15.68 -7.47 -4.22
C MET A 1 15.02 -7.97 -2.95
N ASN A 2 14.73 -7.12 -1.96
CA ASN A 2 14.14 -7.60 -0.70
C ASN A 2 12.64 -7.84 -0.91
N GLU A 3 12.28 -8.97 -1.51
CA GLU A 3 10.90 -9.39 -1.77
C GLU A 3 10.05 -9.34 -0.50
N GLN A 4 10.65 -9.62 0.66
CA GLN A 4 10.02 -9.49 1.97
C GLN A 4 9.60 -8.06 2.32
N LEU A 5 10.41 -7.05 1.96
CA LEU A 5 10.06 -5.64 2.17
C LEU A 5 8.94 -5.22 1.23
N THR A 6 9.02 -5.61 -0.04
CA THR A 6 7.96 -5.34 -1.02
C THR A 6 6.62 -5.93 -0.57
N GLN A 7 6.62 -7.18 -0.11
CA GLN A 7 5.42 -7.82 0.45
C GLN A 7 4.89 -7.08 1.70
N ALA A 8 5.78 -6.64 2.58
CA ALA A 8 5.39 -5.88 3.78
C ALA A 8 4.75 -4.53 3.41
N TYR A 9 5.31 -3.80 2.45
CA TYR A 9 4.71 -2.56 1.94
C TYR A 9 3.34 -2.81 1.30
N LEU A 10 3.21 -3.85 0.45
CA LEU A 10 1.93 -4.19 -0.17
C LEU A 10 0.87 -4.55 0.88
N ASN A 11 1.25 -5.31 1.90
CA ASN A 11 0.35 -5.67 2.99
C ASN A 11 -0.09 -4.43 3.79
N LEU A 12 0.83 -3.52 4.09
CA LEU A 12 0.52 -2.25 4.75
C LEU A 12 -0.46 -1.40 3.92
N ILE A 13 -0.21 -1.25 2.63
CA ILE A 13 -1.07 -0.48 1.72
C ILE A 13 -2.47 -1.10 1.66
N ASN A 14 -2.55 -2.43 1.55
CA ASN A 14 -3.84 -3.13 1.50
C ASN A 14 -4.60 -3.00 2.83
N GLN A 15 -3.90 -3.09 3.97
CA GLN A 15 -4.48 -2.82 5.29
C GLN A 15 -5.02 -1.40 5.36
N LEU A 16 -4.28 -0.38 4.90
CA LEU A 16 -4.77 1.00 4.88
C LEU A 16 -5.98 1.19 3.96
N LEU A 17 -6.02 0.52 2.81
CA LEU A 17 -7.15 0.59 1.86
C LEU A 17 -8.42 -0.11 2.35
N THR A 18 -8.28 -1.13 3.20
CA THR A 18 -9.40 -1.97 3.70
C THR A 18 -9.77 -1.70 5.16
N CYS A 19 -8.96 -0.89 5.84
CA CYS A 19 -9.12 -0.49 7.23
C CYS A 19 -10.36 0.38 7.42
N ASN A 20 -11.03 0.22 8.55
CA ASN A 20 -12.13 1.10 8.96
C ASN A 20 -11.59 2.42 9.50
N GLU A 21 -12.38 3.49 9.38
CA GLU A 21 -12.03 4.81 9.90
C GLU A 21 -11.65 4.73 11.39
N GLY A 22 -10.36 4.96 11.70
CA GLY A 22 -9.82 4.90 13.06
C GLY A 22 -8.71 3.86 13.29
N ASP A 23 -8.58 2.84 12.44
CA ASP A 23 -7.51 1.83 12.56
C ASP A 23 -6.21 2.24 11.84
N GLU A 24 -6.28 3.20 10.91
CA GLU A 24 -5.13 3.77 10.19
C GLU A 24 -3.96 4.16 11.11
N PRO A 25 -4.16 4.94 12.19
CA PRO A 25 -3.05 5.32 13.06
C PRO A 25 -2.39 4.13 13.78
N GLN A 26 -3.16 3.10 14.14
CA GLN A 26 -2.62 1.89 14.78
C GLN A 26 -1.77 1.10 13.78
N ILE A 27 -2.28 0.89 12.57
CA ILE A 27 -1.58 0.20 11.49
C ILE A 27 -0.29 0.94 11.12
N LEU A 28 -0.33 2.27 11.01
CA LEU A 28 0.86 3.10 10.75
C LEU A 28 1.86 3.05 11.91
N GLN A 29 1.39 3.00 13.16
CA GLN A 29 2.27 2.86 14.33
C GLN A 29 3.01 1.52 14.36
N GLU A 30 2.30 0.41 14.14
CA GLU A 30 2.90 -0.94 14.11
C GLU A 30 3.90 -1.09 12.97
N ASN A 31 3.64 -0.41 11.85
CA ASN A 31 4.45 -0.48 10.64
C ASN A 31 5.37 0.74 10.47
N GLN A 32 5.71 1.49 11.53
CA GLN A 32 6.60 2.66 11.45
C GLN A 32 7.92 2.38 10.74
N ARG A 33 8.44 1.16 10.87
CA ARG A 33 9.70 0.73 10.23
C ARG A 33 9.60 0.63 8.71
N LEU A 34 8.38 0.56 8.19
CA LEU A 34 8.04 0.54 6.78
C LEU A 34 7.60 1.93 6.28
N LEU A 35 7.52 2.95 7.13
CA LEU A 35 7.20 4.32 6.72
C LEU A 35 8.45 5.02 6.19
N ASP A 36 8.91 4.55 5.04
CA ASP A 36 10.10 5.03 4.36
C ASP A 36 9.83 5.29 2.87
N ARG A 37 10.84 5.76 2.13
CA ARG A 37 10.66 6.07 0.70
C ARG A 37 10.27 4.84 -0.13
N GLY A 38 10.66 3.64 0.30
CA GLY A 38 10.26 2.39 -0.36
C GLY A 38 8.75 2.22 -0.38
N LEU A 39 8.06 2.56 0.71
CA LEU A 39 6.59 2.53 0.76
C LEU A 39 5.97 3.48 -0.25
N ILE A 40 6.50 4.71 -0.38
CA ILE A 40 5.98 5.72 -1.31
C ILE A 40 6.07 5.22 -2.77
N GLU A 41 7.22 4.64 -3.15
CA GLU A 41 7.41 4.08 -4.50
C GLU A 41 6.41 2.95 -4.79
N ILE A 42 6.18 2.05 -3.83
CA ILE A 42 5.22 0.96 -3.97
C ILE A 42 3.78 1.50 -4.01
N MET A 43 3.43 2.49 -3.20
CA MET A 43 2.11 3.14 -3.23
C MET A 43 1.83 3.75 -4.61
N ILE A 44 2.82 4.41 -5.21
CA ILE A 44 2.68 4.98 -6.56
C ILE A 44 2.48 3.87 -7.59
N ALA A 45 3.28 2.80 -7.55
CA ALA A 45 3.14 1.67 -8.46
C ALA A 45 1.75 0.99 -8.34
N VAL A 46 1.29 0.76 -7.11
CA VAL A 46 -0.05 0.21 -6.83
C VAL A 46 -1.11 1.17 -7.35
N ALA A 47 -1.04 2.48 -7.05
CA ALA A 47 -2.02 3.45 -7.54
C ALA A 47 -2.06 3.53 -9.08
N GLN A 48 -0.92 3.41 -9.75
CA GLN A 48 -0.86 3.32 -11.21
C GLN A 48 -1.53 2.05 -11.73
N GLN A 49 -1.25 0.89 -11.13
CA GLN A 49 -1.91 -0.37 -11.48
C GLN A 49 -3.42 -0.30 -11.26
N TYR A 50 -3.89 0.26 -10.14
CA TYR A 50 -5.32 0.44 -9.88
C TYR A 50 -5.96 1.43 -10.86
N ARG A 51 -5.24 2.46 -11.30
CA ARG A 51 -5.72 3.40 -12.33
C ARG A 51 -5.80 2.75 -13.71
N GLU A 52 -4.86 1.88 -14.04
CA GLU A 52 -4.84 1.12 -15.30
C GLU A 52 -5.93 0.04 -15.30
N ALA A 53 -6.00 -0.78 -14.24
CA ALA A 53 -7.03 -1.80 -14.07
C ALA A 53 -8.44 -1.19 -13.92
N GLY A 54 -8.55 -0.04 -13.26
CA GLY A 54 -9.80 0.72 -13.16
C GLY A 54 -10.30 1.24 -14.51
N ARG A 55 -9.37 1.56 -15.44
CA ARG A 55 -9.71 1.90 -16.84
C ARG A 55 -10.04 0.67 -17.69
N GLU A 56 -9.52 -0.51 -17.34
CA GLU A 56 -9.88 -1.77 -18.01
C GLU A 56 -11.28 -2.26 -17.64
N ASN A 57 -11.84 -1.83 -16.49
CA ASN A 57 -13.23 -2.12 -16.11
C ASN A 57 -14.28 -1.21 -16.77
N GLU A 58 -13.86 -0.25 -17.61
CA GLU A 58 -14.75 0.58 -18.44
C GLU A 58 -14.85 0.10 -19.91
N ALA A 59 -14.36 -1.11 -20.23
CA ALA A 59 -14.42 -1.68 -21.59
C ALA A 59 -15.70 -2.48 -21.89
#